data_AF-A0AAD5BFE0-F1
#
_entry.id   AF-A0AAD5BFE0-F1
#
_cell.length_a   1.000
_cell.length_b   1.000
_cell.length_c   1.000
_cell.angle_alpha   90.00
_cell.angle_beta   90.00
_cell.angle_gamma   90.00
#
_symmetry.space_group_name_H-M   'P 1'
#
loop_
_entity.id
_entity.type
_entity.pdbx_description
1 polymer ?
#
loop_
_entity_poly.entity_id
_entity_poly.type
_entity_poly.pdbx_seq_one_letter_code
_entity_poly.pdbx_strand_id
1 'polypeptide(L)'
;MIDKKRTIRVEDDEDEDDVPLNKKTKLESKENTPTVKEEDEEEPPKNKAEKVKETKEEAEKDNDNDNNNNNDNDGGDNGGEEEGEEEEEDDDDDDEDDADDEAEEERKRITNFNFDGEIYTFKERPSVIEEKEGKIEFRVVNNDNTKDSLIVLTGLKNIFQKQLPKMPREYISRLVYDRSHLSMAVVRKPLTVVGGITYRPFNNREFAEIVFCAISSTEQVRGYGAHLMNHLKDYVRATSPIKYFLTYADNYAIGYFKKQGFTKEITLDKSVWMGYIKDYEGGTLMQCSMLPSILRYLDSGKILLLQKAAIERKIRSRSKSNVVRPGLQIFKTNRNVTLDYKDIPGLTEAGWSEEMDKLAQKPKRGPHYNFMVTLFSEIQNHPSAWPFAVPVNKDEVPDYYDVIKEPMDLSTMESKLENDKYESFEQFLYDARLIFKNCRSYNSESTTYFKNANKLEKFMNNKIKDSAEYSHFLE
;
A
#
# COMPACT_ATOMS: atom_id res chain seq x y z
N MET A 1 -24.88 -23.42 19.63
CA MET A 1 -25.66 -24.66 19.84
C MET A 1 -24.64 -25.79 19.82
N ILE A 2 -24.30 -26.37 20.99
CA ILE A 2 -24.71 -27.73 21.42
C ILE A 2 -24.09 -28.79 20.47
N ASP A 3 -23.14 -29.61 20.93
CA ASP A 3 -23.50 -30.75 21.79
C ASP A 3 -22.60 -31.07 23.00
N LYS A 4 -23.19 -31.71 24.03
CA LYS A 4 -22.55 -32.16 25.28
C LYS A 4 -22.78 -33.66 25.48
N LYS A 5 -21.74 -34.44 25.83
CA LYS A 5 -21.80 -35.61 26.78
C LYS A 5 -20.47 -36.38 26.91
N ARG A 6 -19.82 -36.31 28.09
CA ARG A 6 -19.51 -37.49 28.95
C ARG A 6 -18.85 -37.12 30.30
N THR A 7 -18.80 -38.10 31.19
CA THR A 7 -18.80 -38.02 32.67
C THR A 7 -18.21 -39.33 33.25
N ILE A 8 -17.66 -39.46 34.47
CA ILE A 8 -17.54 -38.57 35.65
C ILE A 8 -16.37 -39.04 36.57
N ARG A 9 -16.09 -38.27 37.65
CA ARG A 9 -15.20 -38.48 38.84
C ARG A 9 -13.92 -37.63 38.79
N VAL A 10 -13.60 -36.73 39.74
CA VAL A 10 -13.83 -36.61 41.21
C VAL A 10 -13.10 -37.66 42.04
N GLU A 11 -11.94 -37.25 42.55
CA GLU A 11 -11.46 -37.56 43.90
C GLU A 11 -11.08 -36.21 44.54
N ASP A 12 -11.40 -36.06 45.83
CA ASP A 12 -11.20 -34.87 46.63
C ASP A 12 -9.92 -35.03 47.48
N ASP A 13 -9.19 -33.93 47.72
CA ASP A 13 -8.29 -33.80 48.87
C ASP A 13 -8.56 -32.41 49.48
N GLU A 14 -8.96 -32.39 50.74
CA GLU A 14 -9.16 -31.19 51.56
C GLU A 14 -7.82 -30.78 52.21
N ASP A 15 -7.60 -29.47 52.40
CA ASP A 15 -7.15 -28.96 53.70
C ASP A 15 -7.20 -27.41 53.77
N GLU A 16 -7.68 -26.97 54.92
CA GLU A 16 -7.82 -25.63 55.52
C GLU A 16 -6.49 -24.81 55.56
N ASP A 17 -6.39 -23.52 55.90
CA ASP A 17 -7.31 -22.39 56.13
C ASP A 17 -6.44 -21.10 56.13
N ASP A 18 -7.03 -19.91 55.87
CA ASP A 18 -6.93 -18.71 56.75
C ASP A 18 -7.49 -17.44 56.07
N VAL A 19 -8.67 -16.97 56.49
CA VAL A 19 -9.14 -15.57 56.33
C VAL A 19 -10.04 -15.18 57.49
N PRO A 20 -9.68 -14.13 58.27
CA PRO A 20 -10.69 -13.16 58.71
C PRO A 20 -10.16 -11.70 58.75
N LEU A 21 -10.95 -10.60 58.65
CA LEU A 21 -12.38 -10.38 58.37
C LEU A 21 -12.65 -8.85 58.26
N ASN A 22 -13.87 -8.45 57.81
CA ASN A 22 -14.57 -7.17 58.07
C ASN A 22 -14.15 -5.87 57.32
N LYS A 23 -15.06 -4.94 56.95
CA LYS A 23 -16.54 -4.93 56.96
C LYS A 23 -17.19 -3.91 56.00
N LYS A 24 -18.38 -4.31 55.52
CA LYS A 24 -19.48 -3.58 54.83
C LYS A 24 -19.68 -2.10 55.20
N THR A 25 -20.21 -1.30 54.25
CA THR A 25 -21.59 -0.76 54.38
C THR A 25 -22.25 -0.50 53.02
N LYS A 26 -23.59 -0.64 52.98
CA LYS A 26 -24.49 -0.35 51.85
C LYS A 26 -25.42 0.79 52.30
N LEU A 27 -25.88 1.67 51.42
CA LEU A 27 -26.94 2.64 51.73
C LEU A 27 -27.87 2.81 50.51
N GLU A 28 -29.14 2.50 50.70
CA GLU A 28 -30.25 2.82 49.80
C GLU A 28 -31.12 3.88 50.48
N SER A 29 -31.75 4.76 49.71
CA SER A 29 -32.97 5.46 50.13
C SER A 29 -33.87 5.69 48.92
N LYS A 30 -35.15 5.33 49.06
CA LYS A 30 -36.25 5.54 48.09
C LYS A 30 -37.15 6.68 48.56
N GLU A 31 -38.09 7.06 47.68
CA GLU A 31 -39.37 7.79 47.87
C GLU A 31 -39.45 9.14 47.14
N ASN A 32 -40.57 9.54 46.49
CA ASN A 32 -41.71 8.78 45.96
C ASN A 32 -42.46 9.58 44.85
N THR A 33 -43.37 8.94 44.11
CA THR A 33 -44.13 9.45 42.93
C THR A 33 -45.32 10.39 43.27
N PRO A 34 -45.94 11.11 42.29
CA PRO A 34 -47.07 10.58 41.46
C PRO A 34 -47.05 11.05 39.96
N THR A 35 -47.24 10.24 38.91
CA THR A 35 -48.43 9.52 38.37
C THR A 35 -49.59 10.34 37.77
N VAL A 36 -49.67 10.35 36.42
CA VAL A 36 -50.88 10.30 35.54
C VAL A 36 -50.38 9.55 34.28
N LYS A 37 -50.76 8.30 33.93
CA LYS A 37 -52.05 7.67 33.55
C LYS A 37 -52.69 8.17 32.25
N GLU A 38 -52.52 7.40 31.18
CA GLU A 38 -53.58 6.96 30.26
C GLU A 38 -53.17 5.58 29.69
N GLU A 39 -54.16 4.70 29.47
CA GLU A 39 -54.00 3.28 29.12
C GLU A 39 -54.75 2.98 27.79
N ASP A 40 -54.83 1.69 27.41
CA ASP A 40 -55.74 1.07 26.43
C ASP A 40 -55.32 1.06 24.93
N GLU A 41 -55.48 -0.02 24.15
CA GLU A 41 -55.73 -1.45 24.47
C GLU A 41 -55.32 -2.40 23.29
N GLU A 42 -55.09 -3.67 23.64
CA GLU A 42 -55.19 -4.97 22.93
C GLU A 42 -55.16 -5.16 21.37
N GLU A 43 -54.11 -5.89 20.92
CA GLU A 43 -54.09 -7.26 20.31
C GLU A 43 -54.86 -7.64 18.98
N PRO A 44 -54.44 -8.75 18.28
CA PRO A 44 -54.68 -8.98 16.84
C PRO A 44 -55.77 -10.07 16.55
N PRO A 45 -55.97 -10.60 15.31
CA PRO A 45 -55.17 -11.77 14.86
C PRO A 45 -55.14 -12.16 13.34
N LYS A 46 -54.43 -13.27 13.05
CA LYS A 46 -54.67 -14.35 12.04
C LYS A 46 -54.10 -14.30 10.59
N ASN A 47 -53.19 -15.27 10.39
CA ASN A 47 -52.91 -16.06 9.17
C ASN A 47 -54.05 -16.23 8.15
N LYS A 48 -53.67 -16.35 6.87
CA LYS A 48 -54.08 -17.47 5.99
C LYS A 48 -52.99 -17.77 4.94
N ALA A 49 -52.89 -19.04 4.55
CA ALA A 49 -51.99 -19.54 3.51
C ALA A 49 -52.83 -20.30 2.48
N GLU A 50 -52.45 -20.30 1.19
CA GLU A 50 -53.05 -21.25 0.23
C GLU A 50 -52.17 -21.66 -0.96
N LYS A 51 -52.42 -22.90 -1.43
CA LYS A 51 -51.57 -23.84 -2.17
C LYS A 51 -52.49 -24.67 -3.10
N VAL A 52 -52.12 -25.22 -4.26
CA VAL A 52 -50.85 -25.37 -5.03
C VAL A 52 -51.22 -25.28 -6.54
N LYS A 53 -50.27 -25.02 -7.45
CA LYS A 53 -49.96 -25.82 -8.69
C LYS A 53 -49.07 -25.02 -9.66
N GLU A 54 -47.88 -25.48 -10.06
CA GLU A 54 -47.55 -26.66 -10.93
C GLU A 54 -48.13 -26.48 -12.35
N THR A 55 -47.35 -26.56 -13.43
CA THR A 55 -46.26 -27.50 -13.81
C THR A 55 -44.89 -26.79 -14.00
N LYS A 56 -43.69 -27.39 -13.81
CA LYS A 56 -43.04 -28.57 -14.44
C LYS A 56 -42.95 -28.45 -15.98
N GLU A 57 -41.83 -28.73 -16.65
CA GLU A 57 -40.60 -29.52 -16.35
C GLU A 57 -39.34 -28.59 -16.24
N GLU A 58 -38.27 -28.84 -15.47
CA GLU A 58 -37.29 -29.97 -15.45
C GLU A 58 -36.56 -30.19 -16.79
N ALA A 59 -35.23 -30.33 -16.90
CA ALA A 59 -34.09 -30.06 -16.01
C ALA A 59 -32.76 -30.25 -16.80
N GLU A 60 -31.67 -29.50 -16.47
CA GLU A 60 -30.24 -29.91 -16.60
C GLU A 60 -29.70 -30.31 -18.01
N LYS A 61 -28.43 -30.31 -18.44
CA LYS A 61 -27.05 -29.88 -18.03
C LYS A 61 -26.15 -30.06 -19.29
N ASP A 62 -24.92 -29.56 -19.44
CA ASP A 62 -24.03 -28.66 -18.67
C ASP A 62 -22.97 -28.06 -19.64
N ASN A 63 -22.24 -27.04 -19.19
CA ASN A 63 -20.85 -26.66 -19.57
C ASN A 63 -20.42 -26.12 -20.96
N ASP A 64 -19.48 -25.17 -20.84
CA ASP A 64 -18.30 -24.85 -21.67
C ASP A 64 -18.42 -24.21 -23.07
N ASN A 65 -18.26 -22.89 -23.06
CA ASN A 65 -17.24 -22.07 -23.76
C ASN A 65 -16.93 -22.20 -25.28
N ASP A 66 -16.81 -20.99 -25.84
CA ASP A 66 -15.87 -20.54 -26.89
C ASP A 66 -16.19 -20.63 -28.40
N ASN A 67 -16.15 -19.41 -28.98
CA ASN A 67 -15.58 -19.00 -30.26
C ASN A 67 -16.39 -19.00 -31.58
N ASN A 68 -16.00 -17.98 -32.36
CA ASN A 68 -16.15 -17.76 -33.80
C ASN A 68 -17.53 -17.44 -34.37
N ASN A 69 -17.85 -16.14 -34.38
CA ASN A 69 -18.59 -15.54 -35.49
C ASN A 69 -17.68 -15.47 -36.73
N ASN A 70 -17.84 -16.41 -37.66
CA ASN A 70 -17.57 -16.18 -39.08
C ASN A 70 -18.92 -16.25 -39.79
N ASN A 71 -19.36 -15.13 -40.40
CA ASN A 71 -20.48 -15.14 -41.33
C ASN A 71 -19.91 -15.35 -42.74
N ASP A 72 -20.06 -16.56 -43.27
CA ASP A 72 -20.01 -16.76 -44.71
C ASP A 72 -21.25 -16.13 -45.35
N ASN A 73 -21.08 -15.34 -46.40
CA ASN A 73 -22.12 -15.16 -47.40
C ASN A 73 -21.53 -14.79 -48.77
N ASP A 74 -22.08 -15.40 -49.81
CA ASP A 74 -21.80 -15.24 -51.24
C ASP A 74 -20.37 -15.48 -51.76
N GLY A 75 -20.13 -16.71 -52.22
CA GLY A 75 -19.17 -17.01 -53.28
C GLY A 75 -19.85 -16.91 -54.65
N GLY A 76 -19.41 -15.96 -55.48
CA GLY A 76 -20.01 -15.67 -56.79
C GLY A 76 -19.00 -15.36 -57.89
N ASP A 77 -18.62 -16.40 -58.62
CA ASP A 77 -18.23 -16.42 -60.04
C ASP A 77 -16.87 -15.82 -60.52
N ASN A 78 -16.43 -16.42 -61.63
CA ASN A 78 -15.17 -16.40 -62.37
C ASN A 78 -14.47 -15.05 -62.67
N GLY A 79 -13.13 -15.08 -62.55
CA GLY A 79 -12.23 -15.10 -63.71
C GLY A 79 -11.76 -13.76 -64.32
N GLY A 80 -10.44 -13.62 -64.45
CA GLY A 80 -9.78 -12.54 -65.20
C GLY A 80 -8.30 -12.42 -64.85
N GLU A 81 -7.42 -12.73 -65.80
CA GLU A 81 -6.00 -12.39 -65.74
C GLU A 81 -5.83 -10.91 -66.14
N GLU A 82 -4.94 -10.17 -65.49
CA GLU A 82 -4.08 -9.17 -66.15
C GLU A 82 -2.94 -8.74 -65.20
N GLU A 83 -1.70 -8.76 -65.71
CA GLU A 83 -0.51 -8.25 -65.02
C GLU A 83 -0.39 -6.74 -65.30
N GLY A 84 -0.13 -5.94 -64.27
CA GLY A 84 0.12 -4.50 -64.37
C GLY A 84 1.00 -4.02 -63.23
N GLU A 85 2.16 -3.45 -63.58
CA GLU A 85 3.10 -2.85 -62.63
C GLU A 85 2.57 -1.47 -62.21
N GLU A 86 2.37 -1.23 -60.90
CA GLU A 86 2.18 0.11 -60.33
C GLU A 86 3.22 0.35 -59.22
N GLU A 87 3.72 1.58 -59.17
CA GLU A 87 4.90 1.98 -58.39
C GLU A 87 4.53 2.21 -56.91
N GLU A 88 5.33 1.69 -55.97
CA GLU A 88 5.18 2.03 -54.55
C GLU A 88 5.75 3.45 -54.30
N GLU A 89 4.87 4.40 -53.96
CA GLU A 89 5.28 5.69 -53.39
C GLU A 89 5.47 5.51 -51.86
N ASP A 90 6.71 5.64 -51.39
CA ASP A 90 7.07 5.58 -49.96
C ASP A 90 6.61 6.87 -49.22
N ASP A 91 5.45 6.83 -48.57
CA ASP A 91 5.01 7.83 -47.57
C ASP A 91 5.51 7.41 -46.16
N ASP A 92 6.79 7.64 -45.87
CA ASP A 92 7.49 7.19 -44.64
C ASP A 92 8.14 8.39 -43.90
N ASP A 93 7.37 9.46 -43.63
CA ASP A 93 7.90 10.78 -43.19
C ASP A 93 7.14 11.44 -42.00
N ASP A 94 6.37 10.69 -41.20
CA ASP A 94 5.57 11.20 -40.05
C ASP A 94 6.17 10.88 -38.64
N ASP A 95 7.26 10.10 -38.55
CA ASP A 95 7.81 9.58 -37.27
C ASP A 95 8.92 10.45 -36.61
N GLU A 96 9.40 11.53 -37.25
CA GLU A 96 10.46 12.40 -36.67
C GLU A 96 9.94 13.53 -35.75
N ASP A 97 8.69 14.00 -35.91
CA ASP A 97 8.16 15.18 -35.19
C ASP A 97 7.84 14.91 -33.70
N ASP A 98 7.35 13.71 -33.35
CA ASP A 98 6.93 13.36 -31.97
C ASP A 98 8.12 13.34 -30.97
N ALA A 99 9.34 13.09 -31.47
CA ALA A 99 10.54 12.99 -30.63
C ALA A 99 11.06 14.35 -30.13
N ASP A 100 10.94 15.40 -30.95
CA ASP A 100 11.40 16.75 -30.58
C ASP A 100 10.38 17.43 -29.63
N ASP A 101 9.10 17.11 -29.74
CA ASP A 101 8.03 17.59 -28.85
C ASP A 101 8.17 17.03 -27.42
N GLU A 102 8.47 15.72 -27.25
CA GLU A 102 8.80 15.16 -25.92
C GLU A 102 10.05 15.82 -25.31
N ALA A 103 11.07 16.08 -26.13
CA ALA A 103 12.30 16.73 -25.69
C ALA A 103 12.08 18.20 -25.29
N GLU A 104 11.18 18.92 -25.97
CA GLU A 104 10.81 20.28 -25.60
C GLU A 104 9.96 20.32 -24.32
N GLU A 105 8.99 19.41 -24.18
CA GLU A 105 8.25 19.15 -22.93
C GLU A 105 9.21 18.87 -21.75
N GLU A 106 10.24 18.05 -21.95
CA GLU A 106 11.22 17.76 -20.89
C GLU A 106 12.04 18.99 -20.50
N ARG A 107 12.44 19.84 -21.46
CA ARG A 107 13.12 21.12 -21.18
C ARG A 107 12.22 22.09 -20.42
N LYS A 108 10.93 22.21 -20.78
CA LYS A 108 9.93 23.05 -20.09
C LYS A 108 9.74 22.65 -18.62
N ARG A 109 10.02 21.40 -18.25
CA ARG A 109 9.96 20.90 -16.86
C ARG A 109 11.19 21.30 -16.01
N ILE A 110 12.26 21.80 -16.61
CA ILE A 110 13.50 22.17 -15.91
C ILE A 110 13.41 23.62 -15.42
N THR A 111 13.50 23.82 -14.11
CA THR A 111 13.51 25.15 -13.48
C THR A 111 14.85 25.46 -12.84
N ASN A 112 15.30 26.71 -12.97
CA ASN A 112 16.50 27.22 -12.31
C ASN A 112 16.10 28.12 -11.14
N PHE A 113 16.82 28.04 -10.03
CA PHE A 113 16.64 28.92 -8.87
C PHE A 113 18.00 29.29 -8.26
N ASN A 114 18.11 30.51 -7.73
CA ASN A 114 19.31 30.98 -7.05
C ASN A 114 19.23 30.64 -5.56
N PHE A 115 20.28 30.06 -5.00
CA PHE A 115 20.46 29.87 -3.56
C PHE A 115 21.92 30.13 -3.19
N ASP A 116 22.16 30.98 -2.19
CA ASP A 116 23.50 31.38 -1.72
C ASP A 116 24.44 31.90 -2.83
N GLY A 117 23.88 32.52 -3.87
CA GLY A 117 24.62 33.06 -5.03
C GLY A 117 24.96 32.03 -6.11
N GLU A 118 24.59 30.76 -5.92
CA GLU A 118 24.75 29.69 -6.90
C GLU A 118 23.40 29.35 -7.57
N ILE A 119 23.42 29.07 -8.87
CA ILE A 119 22.22 28.68 -9.63
C ILE A 119 22.08 27.16 -9.60
N TYR A 120 20.94 26.69 -9.10
CA TYR A 120 20.56 25.30 -9.00
C TYR A 120 19.46 24.95 -10.00
N THR A 121 19.60 23.80 -10.65
CA THR A 121 18.66 23.29 -11.65
C THR A 121 17.84 22.14 -11.07
N PHE A 122 16.51 22.20 -11.21
CA PHE A 122 15.58 21.22 -10.67
C PHE A 122 14.43 20.92 -11.65
N LYS A 123 14.26 19.64 -11.99
CA LYS A 123 13.16 19.13 -12.80
C LYS A 123 11.89 19.04 -11.94
N GLU A 124 10.95 19.96 -12.18
CA GLU A 124 9.64 19.98 -11.52
C GLU A 124 8.74 18.86 -12.08
N ARG A 125 7.69 18.51 -11.33
CA ARG A 125 6.67 17.55 -11.80
C ARG A 125 5.61 18.27 -12.65
N PRO A 126 4.95 17.61 -13.62
CA PRO A 126 3.92 18.23 -14.46
C PRO A 126 2.84 18.96 -13.65
N SER A 127 2.33 18.31 -12.60
CA SER A 127 1.36 18.88 -11.66
C SER A 127 1.80 20.15 -10.92
N VAL A 128 3.10 20.39 -10.75
CA VAL A 128 3.63 21.64 -10.16
C VAL A 128 3.68 22.76 -11.22
N ILE A 129 3.93 22.40 -12.47
CA ILE A 129 4.01 23.35 -13.60
C ILE A 129 2.61 23.82 -13.97
N GLU A 130 1.65 22.90 -14.09
CA GLU A 130 0.23 23.22 -14.31
C GLU A 130 -0.37 24.14 -13.23
N GLU A 131 0.10 24.04 -11.99
CA GLU A 131 -0.32 24.96 -10.91
C GLU A 131 0.28 26.35 -11.09
N LYS A 132 1.58 26.46 -11.44
CA LYS A 132 2.23 27.74 -11.73
C LYS A 132 1.64 28.45 -12.94
N GLU A 133 1.25 27.69 -13.97
CA GLU A 133 0.51 28.17 -15.14
C GLU A 133 -0.97 28.47 -14.81
N GLY A 134 -1.44 28.10 -13.63
CA GLY A 134 -2.81 28.31 -13.17
C GLY A 134 -3.85 27.47 -13.92
N LYS A 135 -3.45 26.38 -14.59
CA LYS A 135 -4.35 25.38 -15.22
C LYS A 135 -5.10 24.58 -14.16
N ILE A 136 -4.42 24.27 -13.04
CA ILE A 136 -5.00 23.64 -11.85
C ILE A 136 -4.87 24.55 -10.63
N GLU A 137 -5.65 24.24 -9.60
CA GLU A 137 -5.58 24.87 -8.27
C GLU A 137 -5.97 23.86 -7.17
N PHE A 138 -5.46 24.09 -5.96
CA PHE A 138 -5.78 23.29 -4.78
C PHE A 138 -6.73 24.07 -3.88
N ARG A 139 -7.96 23.57 -3.71
CA ARG A 139 -9.00 24.22 -2.89
C ARG A 139 -9.36 23.34 -1.70
N VAL A 140 -9.42 23.93 -0.51
CA VAL A 140 -10.02 23.28 0.67
C VAL A 140 -11.48 23.70 0.73
N VAL A 141 -12.38 22.72 0.69
CA VAL A 141 -13.84 22.90 0.72
C VAL A 141 -14.46 22.04 1.81
N ASN A 142 -15.59 22.48 2.35
CA ASN A 142 -16.44 21.72 3.26
C ASN A 142 -17.92 22.01 2.94
N ASN A 143 -18.86 21.37 3.64
CA ASN A 143 -20.29 21.58 3.40
C ASN A 143 -20.80 22.87 4.08
N ASP A 144 -20.40 24.01 3.51
CA ASP A 144 -20.74 25.39 3.88
C ASP A 144 -22.08 25.89 3.29
N ASN A 145 -22.82 25.01 2.60
CA ASN A 145 -24.02 25.31 1.78
C ASN A 145 -23.79 26.25 0.58
N THR A 146 -22.55 26.57 0.19
CA THR A 146 -22.28 27.33 -1.03
C THR A 146 -22.37 26.44 -2.28
N LYS A 147 -22.77 27.04 -3.40
CA LYS A 147 -22.93 26.32 -4.68
C LYS A 147 -21.60 25.72 -5.16
N ASP A 148 -20.50 26.49 -5.05
CA ASP A 148 -19.20 26.10 -5.57
C ASP A 148 -18.57 24.97 -4.74
N SER A 149 -18.61 25.07 -3.40
CA SER A 149 -18.19 23.97 -2.51
C SER A 149 -19.02 22.71 -2.76
N LEU A 150 -20.35 22.84 -2.96
CA LEU A 150 -21.21 21.69 -3.27
C LEU A 150 -20.87 21.03 -4.62
N ILE A 151 -20.54 21.80 -5.66
CA ILE A 151 -20.08 21.28 -6.96
C ILE A 151 -18.78 20.49 -6.79
N VAL A 152 -17.79 21.05 -6.08
CA VAL A 152 -16.49 20.40 -5.85
C VAL A 152 -16.66 19.12 -5.01
N LEU A 153 -17.44 19.16 -3.92
CA LEU A 153 -17.76 18.00 -3.10
C LEU A 153 -18.51 16.91 -3.89
N THR A 154 -19.42 17.30 -4.80
CA THR A 154 -20.11 16.35 -5.69
C THR A 154 -19.13 15.67 -6.64
N GLY A 155 -18.20 16.44 -7.23
CA GLY A 155 -17.14 15.90 -8.07
C GLY A 155 -16.23 14.92 -7.33
N LEU A 156 -15.79 15.28 -6.11
CA LEU A 156 -14.99 14.42 -5.24
C LEU A 156 -15.73 13.13 -4.86
N LYS A 157 -16.98 13.23 -4.41
CA LYS A 157 -17.85 12.07 -4.12
C LYS A 157 -17.86 11.11 -5.32
N ASN A 158 -18.08 11.62 -6.53
CA ASN A 158 -18.16 10.80 -7.73
C ASN A 158 -16.83 10.12 -8.08
N ILE A 159 -15.69 10.76 -7.80
CA ILE A 159 -14.36 10.15 -7.95
C ILE A 159 -14.16 9.06 -6.89
N PHE A 160 -14.40 9.35 -5.60
CA PHE A 160 -14.28 8.35 -4.53
C PHE A 160 -15.17 7.13 -4.77
N GLN A 161 -16.42 7.31 -5.22
CA GLN A 161 -17.34 6.21 -5.54
C GLN A 161 -16.90 5.34 -6.73
N LYS A 162 -16.02 5.85 -7.60
CA LYS A 162 -15.43 5.09 -8.72
C LYS A 162 -14.10 4.43 -8.33
N GLN A 163 -13.25 5.15 -7.61
CA GLN A 163 -11.88 4.71 -7.27
C GLN A 163 -11.81 3.84 -6.01
N LEU A 164 -12.84 3.87 -5.14
CA LEU A 164 -12.92 3.09 -3.90
C LEU A 164 -14.14 2.13 -3.94
N PRO A 165 -14.16 1.12 -4.82
CA PRO A 165 -15.35 0.27 -5.05
C PRO A 165 -15.74 -0.58 -3.82
N LYS A 166 -14.82 -0.81 -2.87
CA LYS A 166 -15.09 -1.50 -1.60
C LYS A 166 -15.89 -0.64 -0.61
N MET A 167 -15.91 0.68 -0.77
CA MET A 167 -16.57 1.61 0.15
C MET A 167 -18.02 1.85 -0.29
N PRO A 168 -19.03 1.69 0.60
CA PRO A 168 -20.43 1.92 0.23
C PRO A 168 -20.69 3.35 -0.27
N ARG A 169 -21.50 3.49 -1.32
CA ARG A 169 -21.75 4.77 -2.00
C ARG A 169 -22.41 5.80 -1.09
N GLU A 170 -23.29 5.34 -0.22
CA GLU A 170 -24.01 6.10 0.79
C GLU A 170 -23.06 6.56 1.90
N TYR A 171 -22.11 5.69 2.29
CA TYR A 171 -21.09 5.99 3.29
C TYR A 171 -20.15 7.12 2.81
N ILE A 172 -19.66 7.02 1.58
CA ILE A 172 -18.86 8.09 0.94
C ILE A 172 -19.67 9.39 0.90
N SER A 173 -20.91 9.34 0.39
CA SER A 173 -21.75 10.54 0.27
C SER A 173 -21.97 11.22 1.63
N ARG A 174 -22.25 10.42 2.68
CA ARG A 174 -22.50 10.92 4.03
C ARG A 174 -21.28 11.62 4.63
N LEU A 175 -20.07 11.09 4.46
CA LEU A 175 -18.85 11.69 5.02
C LEU A 175 -18.31 12.86 4.18
N VAL A 176 -18.41 12.82 2.85
CA VAL A 176 -17.98 13.95 2.00
C VAL A 176 -18.83 15.20 2.23
N TYR A 177 -20.13 15.04 2.55
CA TYR A 177 -21.03 16.16 2.90
C TYR A 177 -21.14 16.42 4.41
N ASP A 178 -20.39 15.71 5.25
CA ASP A 178 -20.41 15.93 6.71
C ASP A 178 -19.65 17.22 7.06
N ARG A 179 -20.25 18.09 7.88
CA ARG A 179 -19.70 19.41 8.21
C ARG A 179 -18.45 19.36 9.11
N SER A 180 -18.17 18.23 9.77
CA SER A 180 -16.94 18.02 10.54
C SER A 180 -15.77 17.52 9.69
N HIS A 181 -16.01 17.23 8.41
CA HIS A 181 -14.99 16.82 7.45
C HIS A 181 -14.63 17.99 6.53
N LEU A 182 -13.37 18.05 6.12
CA LEU A 182 -12.88 18.94 5.07
C LEU A 182 -12.33 18.11 3.92
N SER A 183 -12.45 18.64 2.71
CA SER A 183 -11.86 18.03 1.53
C SER A 183 -10.89 19.00 0.86
N MET A 184 -9.66 18.58 0.65
CA MET A 184 -8.73 19.26 -0.27
C MET A 184 -8.91 18.66 -1.66
N ALA A 185 -9.38 19.46 -2.60
CA ALA A 185 -9.63 19.10 -3.98
C ALA A 185 -8.54 19.66 -4.91
N VAL A 186 -8.14 18.85 -5.89
CA VAL A 186 -7.44 19.31 -7.10
C VAL A 186 -8.50 19.68 -8.13
N VAL A 187 -8.55 20.95 -8.51
CA VAL A 187 -9.52 21.48 -9.47
C VAL A 187 -8.78 21.99 -10.70
N ARG A 188 -9.11 21.46 -11.88
CA ARG A 188 -8.71 22.00 -13.18
C ARG A 188 -9.73 23.07 -13.59
N LYS A 189 -9.27 24.25 -14.01
CA LYS A 189 -10.19 25.34 -14.39
C LYS A 189 -11.06 24.93 -15.59
N PRO A 190 -12.35 25.35 -15.64
CA PRO A 190 -12.99 26.29 -14.72
C PRO A 190 -13.40 25.71 -13.37
N LEU A 191 -13.84 24.45 -13.28
CA LEU A 191 -14.37 23.83 -12.04
C LEU A 191 -14.32 22.28 -12.04
N THR A 192 -13.48 21.68 -12.89
CA THR A 192 -13.41 20.22 -13.08
C THR A 192 -12.57 19.58 -11.98
N VAL A 193 -13.17 18.72 -11.16
CA VAL A 193 -12.44 18.01 -10.10
C VAL A 193 -11.60 16.88 -10.68
N VAL A 194 -10.29 16.88 -10.40
CA VAL A 194 -9.32 15.86 -10.82
C VAL A 194 -9.12 14.78 -9.75
N GLY A 195 -9.25 15.15 -8.48
CA GLY A 195 -9.08 14.26 -7.33
C GLY A 195 -9.07 15.03 -6.02
N GLY A 196 -8.87 14.32 -4.91
CA GLY A 196 -8.79 14.98 -3.60
C GLY A 196 -8.55 14.03 -2.43
N ILE A 197 -8.40 14.65 -1.26
CA ILE A 197 -8.34 14.00 0.05
C ILE A 197 -9.45 14.57 0.94
N THR A 198 -10.31 13.71 1.47
CA THR A 198 -11.24 14.07 2.56
C THR A 198 -10.63 13.64 3.89
N TYR A 199 -10.55 14.58 4.84
CA TYR A 199 -9.99 14.36 6.15
C TYR A 199 -10.85 14.98 7.25
N ARG A 200 -10.70 14.46 8.47
CA ARG A 200 -11.41 14.91 9.67
C ARG A 200 -10.39 15.40 10.72
N PRO A 201 -10.32 16.71 11.00
CA PRO A 201 -9.36 17.26 11.95
C PRO A 201 -9.81 17.06 13.41
N PHE A 202 -8.89 16.58 14.25
CA PHE A 202 -9.06 16.51 15.70
C PHE A 202 -8.06 17.46 16.37
N ASN A 203 -8.27 18.77 16.18
CA ASN A 203 -7.36 19.83 16.64
C ASN A 203 -6.93 19.68 18.12
N ASN A 204 -7.86 19.33 19.01
CA ASN A 204 -7.62 19.13 20.44
C ASN A 204 -6.73 17.91 20.78
N ARG A 205 -6.46 17.05 19.79
CA ARG A 205 -5.69 15.80 19.89
C ARG A 205 -4.48 15.80 18.94
N GLU A 206 -4.18 16.94 18.31
CA GLU A 206 -3.05 17.17 17.40
C GLU A 206 -2.94 16.21 16.19
N PHE A 207 -4.02 15.50 15.83
CA PHE A 207 -4.05 14.62 14.67
C PHE A 207 -5.26 14.89 13.75
N ALA A 208 -5.19 14.40 12.51
CA ALA A 208 -6.34 14.29 11.63
C ALA A 208 -6.45 12.87 11.03
N GLU A 209 -7.67 12.42 10.84
CA GLU A 209 -8.01 11.18 10.14
C GLU A 209 -8.12 11.46 8.64
N ILE A 210 -7.35 10.79 7.81
CA ILE A 210 -7.57 10.76 6.36
C ILE A 210 -8.61 9.67 6.09
N VAL A 211 -9.77 10.09 5.58
CA VAL A 211 -10.94 9.23 5.37
C VAL A 211 -10.96 8.69 3.95
N PHE A 212 -10.71 9.56 2.97
CA PHE A 212 -10.63 9.19 1.55
C PHE A 212 -9.46 9.89 0.87
N CYS A 213 -8.78 9.20 -0.04
CA CYS A 213 -7.70 9.75 -0.87
C CYS A 213 -7.77 9.09 -2.25
N ALA A 214 -8.08 9.86 -3.31
CA ALA A 214 -8.17 9.33 -4.67
C ALA A 214 -7.92 10.41 -5.73
N ILE A 215 -7.37 9.99 -6.88
CA ILE A 215 -7.22 10.78 -8.10
C ILE A 215 -7.96 10.05 -9.22
N SER A 216 -8.62 10.78 -10.13
CA SER A 216 -9.25 10.20 -11.32
C SER A 216 -8.26 9.34 -12.10
N SER A 217 -8.67 8.14 -12.52
CA SER A 217 -7.82 7.19 -13.25
C SER A 217 -7.19 7.77 -14.52
N THR A 218 -7.92 8.66 -15.21
CA THR A 218 -7.44 9.41 -16.39
C THR A 218 -6.25 10.34 -16.11
N GLU A 219 -6.00 10.66 -14.84
CA GLU A 219 -5.02 11.65 -14.39
C GLU A 219 -4.05 11.03 -13.36
N GLN A 220 -4.04 9.70 -13.21
CA GLN A 220 -3.05 9.01 -12.37
C GLN A 220 -1.65 9.08 -13.01
N VAL A 221 -0.62 8.70 -12.25
CA VAL A 221 0.81 8.74 -12.63
C VAL A 221 1.41 10.16 -12.84
N ARG A 222 0.63 11.18 -13.23
CA ARG A 222 1.04 12.61 -13.40
C ARG A 222 1.50 13.34 -12.12
N GLY A 223 1.61 12.62 -11.00
CA GLY A 223 2.16 13.11 -9.73
C GLY A 223 1.17 13.87 -8.83
N TYR A 224 -0.07 14.14 -9.27
CA TYR A 224 -1.04 14.92 -8.49
C TYR A 224 -1.25 14.42 -7.06
N GLY A 225 -1.27 13.10 -6.81
CA GLY A 225 -1.46 12.56 -5.45
C GLY A 225 -0.37 12.98 -4.47
N ALA A 226 0.90 12.94 -4.88
CA ALA A 226 2.01 13.40 -4.04
C ALA A 226 1.99 14.92 -3.86
N HIS A 227 1.61 15.67 -4.90
CA HIS A 227 1.50 17.13 -4.83
C HIS A 227 0.36 17.57 -3.90
N LEU A 228 -0.80 16.91 -3.99
CA LEU A 228 -1.95 17.05 -3.11
C LEU A 228 -1.62 16.74 -1.64
N MET A 229 -0.85 15.68 -1.38
CA MET A 229 -0.41 15.36 -0.02
C MET A 229 0.56 16.41 0.54
N ASN A 230 1.44 16.99 -0.27
CA ASN A 230 2.32 18.08 0.14
C ASN A 230 1.52 19.35 0.46
N HIS A 231 0.57 19.73 -0.39
CA HIS A 231 -0.39 20.80 -0.14
C HIS A 231 -1.17 20.58 1.16
N LEU A 232 -1.67 19.36 1.39
CA LEU A 232 -2.40 19.02 2.62
C LEU A 232 -1.54 19.19 3.88
N LYS A 233 -0.30 18.70 3.86
CA LYS A 233 0.65 18.84 4.98
C LYS A 233 1.03 20.28 5.26
N ASP A 234 1.21 21.10 4.21
CA ASP A 234 1.57 22.51 4.36
C ASP A 234 0.36 23.34 4.85
N TYR A 235 -0.83 23.09 4.29
CA TYR A 235 -2.08 23.73 4.73
C TYR A 235 -2.41 23.41 6.19
N VAL A 236 -2.42 22.13 6.56
CA VAL A 236 -2.84 21.68 7.89
C VAL A 236 -1.90 22.21 8.97
N ARG A 237 -0.57 22.21 8.73
CA ARG A 237 0.41 22.78 9.68
C ARG A 237 0.40 24.31 9.74
N ALA A 238 -0.05 25.00 8.69
CA ALA A 238 -0.19 26.46 8.69
C ALA A 238 -1.48 26.93 9.37
N THR A 239 -2.55 26.12 9.34
CA THR A 239 -3.90 26.53 9.78
C THR A 239 -4.35 25.87 11.10
N SER A 240 -3.62 24.87 11.61
CA SER A 240 -4.06 24.07 12.76
C SER A 240 -2.88 23.53 13.58
N PRO A 241 -3.10 23.09 14.85
CA PRO A 241 -2.07 22.48 15.68
C PRO A 241 -1.76 21.01 15.32
N ILE A 242 -2.29 20.50 14.20
CA ILE A 242 -2.17 19.09 13.82
C ILE A 242 -0.74 18.77 13.37
N LYS A 243 -0.17 17.71 13.96
CA LYS A 243 1.18 17.17 13.71
C LYS A 243 1.15 15.79 13.08
N TYR A 244 0.06 15.05 13.26
CA TYR A 244 -0.07 13.65 12.84
C TYR A 244 -1.23 13.44 11.87
N PHE A 245 -1.04 12.56 10.88
CA PHE A 245 -2.15 11.95 10.14
C PHE A 245 -2.26 10.49 10.48
N LEU A 246 -3.50 10.01 10.68
CA LEU A 246 -3.85 8.60 10.75
C LEU A 246 -4.75 8.24 9.57
N THR A 247 -4.57 7.06 9.00
CA THR A 247 -5.38 6.56 7.89
C THR A 247 -5.49 5.04 7.98
N TYR A 248 -6.64 4.48 7.61
CA TYR A 248 -6.69 3.10 7.16
C TYR A 248 -6.35 3.08 5.67
N ALA A 249 -5.40 2.24 5.27
CA ALA A 249 -4.93 2.10 3.90
C ALA A 249 -5.23 0.68 3.38
N ASP A 250 -5.93 0.59 2.26
CA ASP A 250 -6.03 -0.65 1.48
C ASP A 250 -4.64 -1.12 1.04
N ASN A 251 -4.45 -2.44 0.87
CA ASN A 251 -3.16 -3.04 0.50
C ASN A 251 -2.50 -2.37 -0.73
N TYR A 252 -3.28 -2.02 -1.75
CA TYR A 252 -2.80 -1.32 -2.95
C TYR A 252 -2.31 0.11 -2.67
N ALA A 253 -2.82 0.77 -1.63
CA ALA A 253 -2.48 2.14 -1.25
C ALA A 253 -1.29 2.22 -0.28
N ILE A 254 -0.91 1.13 0.41
CA ILE A 254 0.22 1.11 1.37
C ILE A 254 1.50 1.65 0.73
N GLY A 255 1.81 1.28 -0.52
CA GLY A 255 2.99 1.77 -1.24
C GLY A 255 2.97 3.27 -1.52
N TYR A 256 1.78 3.85 -1.75
CA TYR A 256 1.61 5.29 -1.87
C TYR A 256 1.82 5.98 -0.52
N PHE A 257 1.15 5.52 0.53
CA PHE A 257 1.27 6.10 1.87
C PHE A 257 2.70 5.98 2.43
N LYS A 258 3.40 4.86 2.25
CA LYS A 258 4.84 4.70 2.55
C LYS A 258 5.67 5.80 1.86
N LYS A 259 5.46 6.05 0.55
CA LYS A 259 6.14 7.12 -0.20
C LYS A 259 5.78 8.53 0.30
N GLN A 260 4.63 8.71 0.95
CA GLN A 260 4.24 9.95 1.63
C GLN A 260 4.75 10.05 3.08
N GLY A 261 5.58 9.14 3.56
CA GLY A 261 6.11 9.16 4.93
C GLY A 261 5.11 8.67 5.98
N PHE A 262 4.19 7.78 5.60
CA PHE A 262 3.41 7.00 6.57
C PHE A 262 4.13 5.68 6.89
N THR A 263 4.03 5.25 8.15
CA THR A 263 4.50 3.95 8.64
C THR A 263 3.33 3.12 9.17
N LYS A 264 3.50 1.78 9.24
CA LYS A 264 2.58 0.87 9.96
C LYS A 264 2.75 0.99 11.49
N GLU A 265 3.86 1.55 11.95
CA GLU A 265 4.16 1.74 13.37
C GLU A 265 3.43 2.97 13.92
N ILE A 266 2.46 2.74 14.80
CA ILE A 266 1.65 3.82 15.40
C ILE A 266 2.32 4.25 16.71
N THR A 267 3.06 5.35 16.65
CA THR A 267 3.73 5.93 17.83
C THR A 267 2.81 6.81 18.68
N LEU A 268 1.64 7.17 18.16
CA LEU A 268 0.62 7.94 18.88
C LEU A 268 -0.13 7.02 19.86
N ASP A 269 -0.18 7.41 21.13
CA ASP A 269 -0.80 6.60 22.19
C ASP A 269 -2.27 6.26 21.87
N LYS A 270 -2.67 5.02 22.18
CA LYS A 270 -4.02 4.50 21.85
C LYS A 270 -5.14 5.38 22.41
N SER A 271 -4.98 5.99 23.59
CA SER A 271 -5.99 6.88 24.19
C SER A 271 -6.22 8.19 23.39
N VAL A 272 -5.29 8.54 22.50
CA VAL A 272 -5.39 9.74 21.65
C VAL A 272 -6.32 9.51 20.46
N TRP A 273 -6.36 8.31 19.87
CA TRP A 273 -7.07 8.06 18.61
C TRP A 273 -8.13 6.93 18.66
N MET A 274 -8.02 5.98 19.57
CA MET A 274 -8.94 4.84 19.68
C MET A 274 -10.36 5.32 19.98
N GLY A 275 -11.34 4.86 19.19
CA GLY A 275 -12.73 5.31 19.26
C GLY A 275 -13.05 6.66 18.61
N TYR A 276 -12.04 7.39 18.11
CA TYR A 276 -12.24 8.66 17.38
C TYR A 276 -12.25 8.47 15.86
N ILE A 277 -11.31 7.64 15.36
CA ILE A 277 -11.24 7.24 13.95
C ILE A 277 -12.20 6.08 13.65
N LYS A 278 -12.42 5.79 12.37
CA LYS A 278 -13.16 4.62 11.91
C LYS A 278 -12.23 3.47 11.56
N ASP A 279 -12.55 2.31 12.10
CA ASP A 279 -11.91 1.05 11.74
C ASP A 279 -12.53 0.53 10.44
N TYR A 280 -11.68 0.11 9.50
CA TYR A 280 -12.11 -0.42 8.20
C TYR A 280 -11.59 -1.85 8.05
N GLU A 281 -12.50 -2.79 7.80
CA GLU A 281 -12.18 -4.21 7.63
C GLU A 281 -11.23 -4.41 6.42
N GLY A 282 -10.11 -5.10 6.64
CA GLY A 282 -9.08 -5.32 5.63
C GLY A 282 -8.19 -4.10 5.32
N GLY A 283 -8.37 -2.97 6.01
CA GLY A 283 -7.46 -1.82 5.94
C GLY A 283 -6.30 -1.94 6.94
N THR A 284 -5.10 -1.52 6.53
CA THR A 284 -3.94 -1.38 7.43
C THR A 284 -3.93 0.03 8.04
N LEU A 285 -3.97 0.15 9.37
CA LEU A 285 -3.77 1.43 10.05
C LEU A 285 -2.33 1.93 9.82
N MET A 286 -2.19 3.19 9.42
CA MET A 286 -0.90 3.83 9.18
C MET A 286 -0.86 5.25 9.75
N GLN A 287 0.32 5.66 10.25
CA GLN A 287 0.58 6.99 10.82
C GLN A 287 1.62 7.75 9.99
N CYS A 288 1.36 9.04 9.71
CA CYS A 288 2.38 9.99 9.28
C CYS A 288 2.64 11.00 10.40
N SER A 289 3.89 11.07 10.85
CA SER A 289 4.38 12.13 11.73
C SER A 289 4.99 13.23 10.87
N MET A 290 4.36 14.41 10.82
CA MET A 290 4.84 15.50 9.97
C MET A 290 6.10 16.15 10.55
N LEU A 291 7.00 16.57 9.65
CA LEU A 291 8.20 17.32 10.00
C LEU A 291 7.84 18.73 10.52
N PRO A 292 8.73 19.37 11.32
CA PRO A 292 8.49 20.70 11.87
C PRO A 292 8.09 21.75 10.82
N SER A 293 7.24 22.70 11.23
CA SER A 293 6.60 23.71 10.35
C SER A 293 7.57 24.62 9.60
N ILE A 294 8.84 24.73 10.03
CA ILE A 294 9.90 25.46 9.32
C ILE A 294 10.20 24.89 7.93
N LEU A 295 9.91 23.61 7.67
CA LEU A 295 10.07 22.96 6.38
C LEU A 295 8.73 22.92 5.63
N ARG A 296 8.67 23.47 4.41
CA ARG A 296 7.52 23.30 3.49
C ARG A 296 7.68 22.01 2.69
N TYR A 297 6.65 21.16 2.67
CA TYR A 297 6.65 19.93 1.87
C TYR A 297 6.59 20.22 0.36
N LEU A 298 5.98 21.34 -0.06
CA LEU A 298 5.99 21.78 -1.45
C LEU A 298 7.42 22.07 -1.97
N ASP A 299 8.33 22.53 -1.10
CA ASP A 299 9.74 22.76 -1.45
C ASP A 299 10.64 21.53 -1.21
N SER A 300 10.10 20.40 -0.73
CA SER A 300 10.89 19.25 -0.27
C SER A 300 11.92 18.76 -1.30
N GLY A 301 11.57 18.72 -2.59
CA GLY A 301 12.50 18.35 -3.66
C GLY A 301 13.69 19.30 -3.80
N LYS A 302 13.47 20.61 -3.65
CA LYS A 302 14.54 21.64 -3.70
C LYS A 302 15.38 21.62 -2.43
N ILE A 303 14.76 21.44 -1.27
CA ILE A 303 15.46 21.28 0.02
C ILE A 303 16.41 20.06 -0.04
N LEU A 304 15.93 18.92 -0.56
CA LEU A 304 16.76 17.72 -0.73
C LEU A 304 17.89 17.93 -1.75
N LEU A 305 17.63 18.66 -2.85
CA LEU A 305 18.68 19.03 -3.81
C LEU A 305 19.78 19.89 -3.16
N LEU A 306 19.40 20.91 -2.38
CA LEU A 306 20.35 21.78 -1.67
C LEU A 306 21.14 21.00 -0.59
N GLN A 307 20.48 20.12 0.16
CA GLN A 307 21.15 19.23 1.12
C GLN A 307 22.16 18.31 0.44
N LYS A 308 21.78 17.68 -0.69
CA LYS A 308 22.68 16.87 -1.51
C LYS A 308 23.89 17.67 -1.99
N ALA A 309 23.66 18.86 -2.55
CA ALA A 309 24.73 19.73 -3.04
C ALA A 309 25.69 20.18 -1.93
N ALA A 310 25.18 20.52 -0.74
CA ALA A 310 26.00 20.87 0.42
C ALA A 310 26.87 19.69 0.88
N ILE A 311 26.32 18.47 0.90
CA ILE A 311 27.07 17.24 1.21
C ILE A 311 28.14 16.98 0.13
N GLU A 312 27.78 17.06 -1.15
CA GLU A 312 28.72 16.87 -2.27
C GLU A 312 29.84 17.91 -2.29
N ARG A 313 29.55 19.18 -1.98
CA ARG A 313 30.55 20.24 -1.79
C ARG A 313 31.52 19.88 -0.67
N LYS A 314 31.02 19.33 0.44
CA LYS A 314 31.86 18.88 1.56
C LYS A 314 32.68 17.64 1.20
N ILE A 315 32.10 16.68 0.49
CA ILE A 315 32.82 15.50 -0.04
C ILE A 315 33.93 15.96 -0.97
N ARG A 316 33.67 16.86 -1.93
CA ARG A 316 34.66 17.41 -2.88
C ARG A 316 35.81 18.17 -2.20
N SER A 317 35.61 18.68 -0.98
CA SER A 317 36.68 19.32 -0.18
C SER A 317 37.63 18.32 0.50
N ARG A 318 37.32 17.01 0.46
CA ARG A 318 38.09 15.93 1.10
C ARG A 318 38.50 14.83 0.13
N SER A 319 37.56 14.39 -0.69
CA SER A 319 37.75 13.38 -1.73
C SER A 319 38.31 13.99 -3.01
N LYS A 320 39.17 13.23 -3.68
CA LYS A 320 39.72 13.52 -5.01
C LYS A 320 39.02 12.73 -6.12
N SER A 321 37.91 12.03 -5.84
CA SER A 321 37.20 11.18 -6.82
C SER A 321 36.68 11.94 -8.04
N ASN A 322 36.53 13.27 -7.96
CA ASN A 322 36.15 14.13 -9.08
C ASN A 322 37.33 14.52 -10.00
N VAL A 323 38.56 14.12 -9.67
CA VAL A 323 39.75 14.38 -10.49
C VAL A 323 39.86 13.30 -11.56
N VAL A 324 39.47 13.63 -12.79
CA VAL A 324 39.69 12.76 -13.96
C VAL A 324 41.20 12.67 -14.21
N ARG A 325 41.73 11.45 -14.23
CA ARG A 325 43.16 11.17 -14.46
C ARG A 325 43.36 10.59 -15.86
N PRO A 326 44.52 10.83 -16.51
CA PRO A 326 44.78 10.31 -17.83
C PRO A 326 44.78 8.77 -17.82
N GLY A 327 44.24 8.17 -18.88
CA GLY A 327 44.19 6.71 -19.01
C GLY A 327 45.59 6.08 -18.99
N LEU A 328 45.69 4.87 -18.45
CA LEU A 328 46.93 4.11 -18.32
C LEU A 328 47.45 3.71 -19.71
N GLN A 329 48.55 4.31 -20.16
CA GLN A 329 49.07 4.08 -21.52
C GLN A 329 49.67 2.68 -21.72
N ILE A 330 50.08 2.00 -20.64
CA ILE A 330 50.76 0.70 -20.70
C ILE A 330 49.92 -0.40 -21.40
N PHE A 331 48.60 -0.34 -21.25
CA PHE A 331 47.66 -1.28 -21.88
C PHE A 331 47.47 -1.06 -23.39
N LYS A 332 47.93 0.06 -23.95
CA LYS A 332 47.96 0.25 -25.41
C LYS A 332 49.07 -0.56 -26.06
N THR A 333 50.19 -0.74 -25.38
CA THR A 333 51.39 -1.40 -25.92
C THR A 333 51.44 -2.89 -25.57
N ASN A 334 50.99 -3.28 -24.37
CA ASN A 334 50.93 -4.68 -23.95
C ASN A 334 49.61 -4.97 -23.21
N ARG A 335 48.83 -5.94 -23.72
CA ARG A 335 47.54 -6.35 -23.11
C ARG A 335 47.66 -7.19 -21.83
N ASN A 336 48.76 -7.92 -21.65
CA ASN A 336 48.94 -8.88 -20.55
C ASN A 336 49.96 -8.37 -19.51
N VAL A 337 49.77 -7.15 -18.99
CA VAL A 337 50.60 -6.59 -17.91
C VAL A 337 49.79 -6.48 -16.63
N THR A 338 50.28 -7.12 -15.56
CA THR A 338 49.76 -6.90 -14.20
C THR A 338 50.46 -5.68 -13.61
N LEU A 339 49.69 -4.66 -13.21
CA LEU A 339 50.18 -3.47 -12.49
C LEU A 339 50.07 -3.67 -10.98
N ASP A 340 50.98 -3.06 -10.20
CA ASP A 340 50.75 -2.85 -8.77
C ASP A 340 49.73 -1.70 -8.59
N TYR A 341 48.90 -1.79 -7.56
CA TYR A 341 47.88 -0.77 -7.25
C TYR A 341 48.52 0.60 -6.94
N LYS A 342 49.79 0.61 -6.54
CA LYS A 342 50.58 1.82 -6.28
C LYS A 342 50.90 2.60 -7.56
N ASP A 343 50.99 1.92 -8.70
CA ASP A 343 51.31 2.52 -10.00
C ASP A 343 50.09 3.17 -10.66
N ILE A 344 48.89 2.95 -10.11
CA ILE A 344 47.64 3.52 -10.61
C ILE A 344 47.42 4.91 -10.00
N PRO A 345 47.50 6.00 -10.79
CA PRO A 345 47.39 7.36 -10.26
C PRO A 345 46.05 7.57 -9.55
N GLY A 346 46.10 8.02 -8.30
CA GLY A 346 44.92 8.37 -7.51
C GLY A 346 44.35 7.24 -6.65
N LEU A 347 44.76 5.99 -6.86
CA LEU A 347 44.25 4.85 -6.09
C LEU A 347 44.79 4.86 -4.65
N THR A 348 46.10 5.05 -4.51
CA THR A 348 46.78 5.29 -3.21
C THR A 348 46.33 6.58 -2.54
N GLU A 349 46.10 7.66 -3.31
CA GLU A 349 45.60 8.93 -2.75
C GLU A 349 44.14 8.86 -2.27
N ALA A 350 43.35 7.92 -2.79
CA ALA A 350 41.99 7.65 -2.33
C ALA A 350 41.95 6.78 -1.06
N GLY A 351 43.11 6.29 -0.59
CA GLY A 351 43.19 5.39 0.57
C GLY A 351 42.72 3.97 0.26
N TRP A 352 42.71 3.56 -1.01
CA TRP A 352 42.36 2.19 -1.41
C TRP A 352 43.32 1.18 -0.76
N SER A 353 42.76 0.10 -0.21
CA SER A 353 43.50 -1.05 0.26
C SER A 353 42.86 -2.34 -0.25
N GLU A 354 43.67 -3.38 -0.37
CA GLU A 354 43.21 -4.71 -0.77
C GLU A 354 42.13 -5.28 0.18
N GLU A 355 42.13 -4.86 1.45
CA GLU A 355 41.11 -5.21 2.43
C GLU A 355 39.77 -4.49 2.16
N MET A 356 39.80 -3.20 1.81
CA MET A 356 38.59 -2.47 1.40
C MET A 356 38.02 -3.04 0.11
N ASP A 357 38.87 -3.43 -0.84
CA ASP A 357 38.44 -4.03 -2.10
C ASP A 357 37.79 -5.40 -1.88
N LYS A 358 38.42 -6.28 -1.08
CA LYS A 358 37.82 -7.55 -0.64
C LYS A 358 36.51 -7.36 0.11
N LEU A 359 36.34 -6.28 0.88
CA LEU A 359 35.09 -5.96 1.55
C LEU A 359 34.02 -5.44 0.57
N ALA A 360 34.40 -4.67 -0.46
CA ALA A 360 33.49 -4.18 -1.48
C ALA A 360 33.07 -5.27 -2.49
N GLN A 361 33.95 -6.24 -2.76
CA GLN A 361 33.67 -7.41 -3.59
C GLN A 361 32.82 -8.47 -2.87
N LYS A 362 32.73 -8.45 -1.53
CA LYS A 362 31.76 -9.31 -0.83
C LYS A 362 30.35 -8.93 -1.28
N PRO A 363 29.56 -9.87 -1.84
CA PRO A 363 28.19 -9.58 -2.22
C PRO A 363 27.42 -9.17 -0.96
N LYS A 364 26.77 -8.00 -1.01
CA LYS A 364 26.07 -7.40 0.14
C LYS A 364 24.87 -8.21 0.66
N ARG A 365 24.45 -9.22 -0.11
CA ARG A 365 23.33 -10.13 0.14
C ARG A 365 23.71 -11.49 -0.43
N GLY A 366 23.20 -12.57 0.17
CA GLY A 366 23.49 -13.93 -0.29
C GLY A 366 23.05 -14.18 -1.75
N PRO A 367 23.66 -15.15 -2.45
CA PRO A 367 23.35 -15.43 -3.86
C PRO A 367 21.87 -15.75 -4.09
N HIS A 368 21.20 -16.36 -3.12
CA HIS A 368 19.80 -16.73 -3.20
C HIS A 368 18.81 -15.57 -2.92
N TYR A 369 19.29 -14.37 -2.57
CA TYR A 369 18.43 -13.26 -2.12
C TYR A 369 17.34 -12.89 -3.14
N ASN A 370 17.71 -12.74 -4.41
CA ASN A 370 16.76 -12.33 -5.46
C ASN A 370 15.68 -13.41 -5.70
N PHE A 371 16.04 -14.69 -5.58
CA PHE A 371 15.09 -15.79 -5.66
C PHE A 371 14.15 -15.82 -4.45
N MET A 372 14.68 -15.63 -3.23
CA MET A 372 13.86 -15.51 -2.01
C MET A 372 12.86 -14.35 -2.10
N VAL A 373 13.26 -13.18 -2.60
CA VAL A 373 12.34 -12.03 -2.81
C VAL A 373 11.25 -12.34 -3.83
N THR A 374 11.63 -12.95 -4.96
CA THR A 374 10.66 -13.31 -6.01
C THR A 374 9.65 -14.32 -5.49
N LEU A 375 10.14 -15.43 -4.92
CA LEU A 375 9.31 -16.50 -4.36
C LEU A 375 8.43 -16.00 -3.20
N PHE A 376 8.98 -15.17 -2.30
CA PHE A 376 8.21 -14.57 -1.21
C PHE A 376 7.07 -13.69 -1.73
N SER A 377 7.35 -12.82 -2.71
CA SER A 377 6.34 -11.95 -3.34
C SER A 377 5.23 -12.78 -4.00
N GLU A 378 5.57 -13.87 -4.69
CA GLU A 378 4.57 -14.76 -5.29
C GLU A 378 3.72 -15.48 -4.22
N ILE A 379 4.32 -15.95 -3.14
CA ILE A 379 3.61 -16.56 -2.00
C ILE A 379 2.67 -15.54 -1.34
N GLN A 380 3.14 -14.33 -1.07
CA GLN A 380 2.39 -13.26 -0.39
C GLN A 380 1.18 -12.79 -1.20
N ASN A 381 1.28 -12.76 -2.54
CA ASN A 381 0.20 -12.36 -3.44
C ASN A 381 -0.77 -13.51 -3.80
N HIS A 382 -0.50 -14.75 -3.39
CA HIS A 382 -1.36 -15.89 -3.70
C HIS A 382 -2.71 -15.81 -2.94
N PRO A 383 -3.87 -16.09 -3.56
CA PRO A 383 -5.19 -15.92 -2.91
C PRO A 383 -5.39 -16.67 -1.59
N SER A 384 -4.66 -17.77 -1.37
CA SER A 384 -4.69 -18.53 -0.10
C SER A 384 -3.82 -17.95 1.02
N ALA A 385 -3.07 -16.86 0.79
CA ALA A 385 -2.07 -16.35 1.73
C ALA A 385 -2.62 -15.44 2.83
N TRP A 386 -3.84 -14.94 2.69
CA TRP A 386 -4.47 -14.02 3.65
C TRP A 386 -4.45 -14.48 5.12
N PRO A 387 -4.57 -15.79 5.50
CA PRO A 387 -4.54 -16.18 6.90
C PRO A 387 -3.15 -16.12 7.54
N PHE A 388 -2.11 -16.01 6.72
CA PHE A 388 -0.71 -16.04 7.14
C PHE A 388 -0.04 -14.66 6.97
N ALA A 389 -0.81 -13.63 6.58
CA ALA A 389 -0.28 -12.32 6.23
C ALA A 389 0.30 -11.53 7.42
N VAL A 390 -0.14 -11.84 8.64
CA VAL A 390 0.24 -11.19 9.90
C VAL A 390 0.27 -12.22 11.04
N PRO A 391 0.92 -11.95 12.20
CA PRO A 391 0.87 -12.85 13.36
C PRO A 391 -0.57 -13.07 13.86
N VAL A 392 -0.84 -14.26 14.39
CA VAL A 392 -2.14 -14.58 15.01
C VAL A 392 -2.38 -13.70 16.23
N ASN A 393 -3.50 -12.97 16.26
CA ASN A 393 -3.79 -12.08 17.37
C ASN A 393 -4.12 -12.87 18.66
N LYS A 394 -3.32 -12.69 19.71
CA LYS A 394 -3.53 -13.35 21.02
C LYS A 394 -4.87 -12.97 21.66
N ASP A 395 -5.39 -11.77 21.42
CA ASP A 395 -6.66 -11.33 21.98
C ASP A 395 -7.87 -12.03 21.30
N GLU A 396 -7.69 -12.50 20.06
CA GLU A 396 -8.70 -13.25 19.29
C GLU A 396 -8.57 -14.76 19.47
N VAL A 397 -7.34 -15.27 19.64
CA VAL A 397 -7.03 -16.70 19.79
C VAL A 397 -6.12 -16.91 21.02
N PRO A 398 -6.68 -16.92 22.26
CA PRO A 398 -5.89 -16.82 23.48
C PRO A 398 -4.92 -17.99 23.73
N ASP A 399 -5.29 -19.20 23.33
CA ASP A 399 -4.54 -20.44 23.54
C ASP A 399 -3.51 -20.72 22.42
N TYR A 400 -3.50 -19.94 21.33
CA TYR A 400 -2.64 -20.21 20.17
C TYR A 400 -1.16 -20.33 20.54
N TYR A 401 -0.67 -19.40 21.35
CA TYR A 401 0.73 -19.37 21.81
C TYR A 401 1.04 -20.38 22.94
N ASP A 402 0.01 -20.96 23.56
CA ASP A 402 0.17 -22.07 24.50
C ASP A 402 0.30 -23.41 23.76
N VAL A 403 -0.25 -23.52 22.54
CA VAL A 403 -0.11 -24.69 21.66
C VAL A 403 1.11 -24.56 20.74
N ILE A 404 1.28 -23.43 20.05
CA ILE A 404 2.33 -23.18 19.06
C ILE A 404 3.52 -22.45 19.70
N LYS A 405 4.69 -23.13 19.73
CA LYS A 405 5.90 -22.64 20.41
C LYS A 405 6.83 -21.79 19.55
N GLU A 406 6.81 -22.01 18.24
CA GLU A 406 7.62 -21.28 17.26
C GLU A 406 6.69 -20.60 16.25
N PRO A 407 5.99 -19.51 16.63
CA PRO A 407 5.07 -18.81 15.73
C PRO A 407 5.83 -18.17 14.56
N MET A 408 5.23 -18.22 13.37
CA MET A 408 5.76 -17.62 12.16
C MET A 408 4.62 -17.18 11.24
N ASP A 409 4.84 -16.10 10.50
CA ASP A 409 3.90 -15.49 9.56
C ASP A 409 4.66 -14.75 8.45
N LEU A 410 3.95 -14.38 7.37
CA LEU A 410 4.55 -13.75 6.19
C LEU A 410 5.10 -12.35 6.49
N SER A 411 4.53 -11.56 7.39
CA SER A 411 5.09 -10.23 7.72
C SER A 411 6.38 -10.32 8.54
N THR A 412 6.50 -11.35 9.40
CA THR A 412 7.77 -11.67 10.07
C THR A 412 8.82 -12.14 9.06
N MET A 413 8.44 -12.98 8.09
CA MET A 413 9.35 -13.39 7.00
C MET A 413 9.76 -12.21 6.10
N GLU A 414 8.83 -11.31 5.74
CA GLU A 414 9.09 -10.06 4.98
C GLU A 414 10.17 -9.24 5.70
N SER A 415 10.01 -9.02 7.00
CA SER A 415 10.97 -8.30 7.83
C SER A 415 12.34 -8.99 7.92
N LYS A 416 12.37 -10.32 8.09
CA LYS A 416 13.63 -11.09 8.08
C LYS A 416 14.35 -10.97 6.74
N LEU A 417 13.62 -11.01 5.62
CA LEU A 417 14.17 -10.90 4.28
C LEU A 417 14.66 -9.47 3.95
N GLU A 418 13.89 -8.43 4.27
CA GLU A 418 14.34 -7.04 4.05
C GLU A 418 15.64 -6.72 4.82
N ASN A 419 15.78 -7.26 6.03
CA ASN A 419 16.91 -7.04 6.95
C ASN A 419 18.06 -8.07 6.82
N ASP A 420 18.11 -8.84 5.73
CA ASP A 420 19.17 -9.82 5.41
C ASP A 420 19.42 -10.85 6.54
N LYS A 421 18.33 -11.37 7.13
CA LYS A 421 18.34 -12.35 8.23
C LYS A 421 18.23 -13.81 7.78
N TYR A 422 18.32 -14.07 6.48
CA TYR A 422 18.38 -15.41 5.89
C TYR A 422 19.76 -15.60 5.28
N GLU A 423 20.64 -16.32 5.99
CA GLU A 423 22.00 -16.61 5.53
C GLU A 423 22.00 -17.68 4.42
N SER A 424 20.95 -18.51 4.37
CA SER A 424 20.78 -19.58 3.40
C SER A 424 19.31 -19.75 2.98
N PHE A 425 19.07 -20.43 1.86
CA PHE A 425 17.71 -20.66 1.35
C PHE A 425 16.91 -21.62 2.24
N GLU A 426 17.58 -22.56 2.89
CA GLU A 426 16.99 -23.52 3.84
C GLU A 426 16.40 -22.82 5.06
N GLN A 427 17.01 -21.73 5.55
CA GLN A 427 16.45 -20.93 6.66
C GLN A 427 15.14 -20.24 6.25
N PHE A 428 15.07 -19.72 5.02
CA PHE A 428 13.85 -19.14 4.45
C PHE A 428 12.76 -20.20 4.24
N LEU A 429 13.14 -21.36 3.69
CA LEU A 429 12.23 -22.48 3.42
C LEU A 429 11.72 -23.13 4.71
N TYR A 430 12.54 -23.17 5.76
CA TYR A 430 12.13 -23.62 7.10
C TYR A 430 11.02 -22.73 7.67
N ASP A 431 11.19 -21.40 7.66
CA ASP A 431 10.16 -20.46 8.13
C ASP A 431 8.86 -20.60 7.31
N ALA A 432 8.96 -20.71 5.99
CA ALA A 432 7.79 -20.90 5.12
C ALA A 432 7.05 -22.21 5.45
N ARG A 433 7.77 -23.32 5.61
CA ARG A 433 7.21 -24.62 6.02
C ARG A 433 6.65 -24.56 7.45
N LEU A 434 7.24 -23.76 8.35
CA LEU A 434 6.79 -23.59 9.73
C LEU A 434 5.41 -22.92 9.81
N ILE A 435 5.12 -21.94 8.96
CA ILE A 435 3.76 -21.35 8.79
C ILE A 435 2.73 -22.46 8.54
N PHE A 436 2.98 -23.32 7.54
CA PHE A 436 2.05 -24.38 7.15
C PHE A 436 1.94 -25.47 8.21
N LYS A 437 3.06 -25.86 8.82
CA LYS A 437 3.12 -26.83 9.92
C LYS A 437 2.30 -26.34 11.13
N ASN A 438 2.53 -25.11 11.60
CA ASN A 438 1.80 -24.52 12.73
C ASN A 438 0.30 -24.43 12.44
N CYS A 439 -0.06 -24.01 11.22
CA CYS A 439 -1.45 -23.97 10.80
C CYS A 439 -2.11 -25.36 10.90
N ARG A 440 -1.43 -26.43 10.46
CA ARG A 440 -1.94 -27.81 10.53
C ARG A 440 -1.92 -28.41 11.93
N SER A 441 -0.99 -28.01 12.78
CA SER A 441 -0.93 -28.48 14.17
C SER A 441 -2.02 -27.86 15.05
N TYR A 442 -2.47 -26.64 14.75
CA TYR A 442 -3.53 -25.97 15.51
C TYR A 442 -4.94 -26.18 14.92
N ASN A 443 -5.09 -26.23 13.58
CA ASN A 443 -6.40 -26.29 12.92
C ASN A 443 -6.78 -27.70 12.43
N SER A 444 -8.08 -28.04 12.47
CA SER A 444 -8.61 -29.26 11.85
C SER A 444 -8.56 -29.21 10.31
N GLU A 445 -8.39 -30.37 9.66
CA GLU A 445 -8.33 -30.54 8.20
C GLU A 445 -9.56 -30.00 7.45
N SER A 446 -10.71 -29.97 8.13
CA SER A 446 -11.97 -29.45 7.61
C SER A 446 -11.95 -27.92 7.38
N THR A 447 -11.09 -27.20 8.10
CA THR A 447 -11.05 -25.73 8.13
C THR A 447 -10.51 -25.10 6.83
N THR A 448 -10.93 -23.87 6.56
CA THR A 448 -10.37 -23.05 5.47
C THR A 448 -8.88 -22.80 5.66
N TYR A 449 -8.44 -22.62 6.91
CA TYR A 449 -7.03 -22.40 7.28
C TYR A 449 -6.14 -23.57 6.82
N PHE A 450 -6.48 -24.81 7.20
CA PHE A 450 -5.73 -26.00 6.82
C PHE A 450 -5.70 -26.20 5.29
N LYS A 451 -6.83 -26.00 4.63
CA LYS A 451 -6.93 -26.04 3.16
C LYS A 451 -6.07 -24.98 2.48
N ASN A 452 -5.98 -23.78 3.04
CA ASN A 452 -5.16 -22.70 2.53
C ASN A 452 -3.66 -22.96 2.71
N ALA A 453 -3.24 -23.50 3.87
CA ALA A 453 -1.87 -23.94 4.10
C ALA A 453 -1.42 -24.96 3.04
N ASN A 454 -2.23 -26.00 2.79
CA ASN A 454 -1.91 -27.03 1.79
C ASN A 454 -1.86 -26.48 0.36
N LYS A 455 -2.76 -25.55 0.00
CA LYS A 455 -2.71 -24.88 -1.31
C LYS A 455 -1.44 -24.05 -1.48
N LEU A 456 -1.06 -23.28 -0.46
CA LEU A 456 0.07 -22.35 -0.53
C LEU A 456 1.41 -23.09 -0.48
N GLU A 457 1.52 -24.15 0.32
CA GLU A 457 2.69 -25.04 0.32
C GLU A 457 2.88 -25.75 -1.02
N LYS A 458 1.78 -26.24 -1.63
CA LYS A 458 1.84 -26.82 -2.98
C LYS A 458 2.27 -25.80 -4.02
N PHE A 459 1.77 -24.57 -3.95
CA PHE A 459 2.19 -23.48 -4.84
C PHE A 459 3.69 -23.16 -4.69
N MET A 460 4.16 -22.98 -3.45
CA MET A 460 5.58 -22.77 -3.15
C MET A 460 6.45 -23.92 -3.68
N ASN A 461 6.09 -25.17 -3.39
CA ASN A 461 6.85 -26.35 -3.81
C ASN A 461 6.89 -26.47 -5.35
N ASN A 462 5.80 -26.14 -6.06
CA ASN A 462 5.82 -26.08 -7.52
C ASN A 462 6.84 -25.03 -8.01
N LYS A 463 6.80 -23.80 -7.47
CA LYS A 463 7.73 -22.73 -7.86
C LYS A 463 9.19 -23.04 -7.57
N ILE A 464 9.48 -23.75 -6.49
CA ILE A 464 10.84 -24.25 -6.18
C ILE A 464 11.24 -25.35 -7.17
N LYS A 465 10.32 -26.26 -7.53
CA LYS A 465 10.57 -27.36 -8.48
C LYS A 465 10.82 -26.87 -9.91
N ASP A 466 10.09 -25.84 -10.34
CA ASP A 466 10.21 -25.23 -11.67
C ASP A 466 11.58 -24.51 -11.85
N SER A 467 12.25 -24.18 -10.75
CA SER A 467 13.58 -23.57 -10.73
C SER A 467 14.68 -24.63 -10.63
N ALA A 468 15.38 -24.88 -11.75
CA ALA A 468 16.40 -25.93 -11.85
C ALA A 468 17.53 -25.83 -10.79
N GLU A 469 17.84 -24.62 -10.31
CA GLU A 469 18.85 -24.39 -9.28
C GLU A 469 18.37 -24.76 -7.86
N TYR A 470 17.05 -24.79 -7.61
CA TYR A 470 16.46 -24.93 -6.27
C TYR A 470 15.61 -26.18 -6.07
N SER A 471 15.35 -26.95 -7.13
CA SER A 471 14.54 -28.18 -7.09
C SER A 471 15.03 -29.20 -6.05
N HIS A 472 16.34 -29.27 -5.81
CA HIS A 472 16.98 -30.14 -4.82
C HIS A 472 16.60 -29.84 -3.35
N PHE A 473 16.04 -28.67 -3.03
CA PHE A 473 15.53 -28.35 -1.69
C PHE A 473 14.14 -28.98 -1.38
N LEU A 474 13.62 -29.77 -2.31
CA LEU A 474 12.38 -30.55 -2.18
C LEU A 474 12.63 -32.07 -2.02
N GLU A 475 13.89 -32.50 -2.12
CA GLU A 475 14.35 -33.86 -1.83
C GLU A 475 14.52 -34.07 -0.31
#